data_AF-A0A2E3C2S8-F1
#
_entry.id   AF-A0A2E3C2S8-F1
#
_cell.length_a   1.000
_cell.length_b   1.000
_cell.length_c   1.000
_cell.angle_alpha   90.00
_cell.angle_beta   90.00
_cell.angle_gamma   90.00
#
_symmetry.space_group_name_H-M   'P 1'
#
loop_
_entity.id
_entity.type
_entity.pdbx_description
1 polymer ?
#
loop_
_entity_poly.entity_id
_entity_poly.type
_entity_poly.pdbx_seq_one_letter_code
_entity_poly.pdbx_strand_id
1 'polypeptide(L)'
;MKELTCPHLGTPLKVIRPEYVDFDGNTKTGEMVVHADMADATLAALADCKAAGFRIADMQPAENFDYDDDKSMAANNSVAYMYRTVAGRNFLSHHALGLALDLNPMQNPYIRPDLHAPEGSVYDEAAMGTITPAIATIWKNHGFNWGGDWNSSVDYMHFSWGKSDIASGGKLTPEVPSK
;
A
#
# COMPACT_ATOMS: atom_id res chain seq x y z
N MET A 1 22.79 -7.76 -2.37
CA MET A 1 21.43 -7.29 -2.04
C MET A 1 20.98 -8.09 -0.83
N LYS A 2 20.44 -7.45 0.20
CA LYS A 2 19.88 -8.14 1.38
C LYS A 2 18.62 -8.86 0.91
N GLU A 3 18.59 -10.18 0.93
CA GLU A 3 17.35 -10.93 0.67
C GLU A 3 16.41 -10.67 1.84
N LEU A 4 15.28 -10.03 1.56
CA LEU A 4 14.20 -9.85 2.53
C LEU A 4 13.22 -10.98 2.29
N THR A 5 12.96 -11.78 3.31
CA THR A 5 11.89 -12.78 3.30
C THR A 5 10.87 -12.39 4.34
N CYS A 6 9.58 -12.62 4.06
CA CYS A 6 8.56 -12.51 5.10
C CYS A 6 8.90 -13.54 6.19
N PRO A 7 9.13 -13.14 7.46
CA PRO A 7 9.63 -14.03 8.52
C PRO A 7 8.79 -15.28 8.74
N HIS A 8 7.52 -15.24 8.34
CA HIS A 8 6.52 -16.23 8.68
C HIS A 8 6.08 -17.14 7.52
N LEU A 9 6.35 -16.76 6.27
CA LEU A 9 5.94 -17.52 5.08
C LEU A 9 7.06 -17.78 4.08
N GLY A 10 8.26 -17.23 4.31
CA GLY A 10 9.39 -17.38 3.39
C GLY A 10 9.15 -16.75 2.00
N THR A 11 8.15 -15.88 1.87
CA THR A 11 7.84 -15.23 0.59
C THR A 11 8.94 -14.24 0.22
N PRO A 12 9.37 -14.20 -1.06
CA PRO A 12 10.43 -13.31 -1.50
C PRO A 12 9.93 -11.86 -1.53
N LEU A 13 10.58 -10.99 -0.77
CA LEU A 13 10.35 -9.55 -0.81
C LEU A 13 11.51 -8.86 -1.54
N LYS A 14 11.20 -7.75 -2.20
CA LYS A 14 12.16 -6.86 -2.86
C LYS A 14 11.99 -5.44 -2.35
N VAL A 15 13.11 -4.76 -2.13
CA VAL A 15 13.13 -3.31 -1.97
C VAL A 15 13.12 -2.68 -3.37
N ILE A 16 12.14 -1.82 -3.63
CA ILE A 16 12.08 -0.98 -4.83
C ILE A 16 12.29 0.49 -4.44
N ARG A 17 12.82 1.27 -5.38
CA ARG A 17 13.09 2.70 -5.20
C ARG A 17 12.48 3.52 -6.33
N PRO A 18 11.15 3.68 -6.36
CA PRO A 18 10.47 4.43 -7.39
C PRO A 18 10.76 5.93 -7.24
N GLU A 19 10.84 6.63 -8.37
CA GLU A 19 10.75 8.08 -8.36
C GLU A 19 9.28 8.52 -8.32
N TYR A 20 8.99 9.55 -7.55
CA TYR A 20 7.68 10.20 -7.51
C TYR A 20 7.85 11.73 -7.46
N VAL A 21 6.74 12.46 -7.54
CA VAL A 21 6.74 13.90 -7.31
C VAL A 21 5.89 14.19 -6.10
N ASP A 22 6.45 14.96 -5.15
CA ASP A 22 5.75 15.34 -3.93
C ASP A 22 4.72 16.46 -4.15
N PHE A 23 3.99 16.83 -3.09
CA PHE A 23 2.97 17.87 -3.16
C PHE A 23 3.57 19.26 -3.41
N ASP A 24 4.84 19.46 -3.09
CA ASP A 24 5.60 20.69 -3.40
C ASP A 24 6.15 20.70 -4.84
N GLY A 25 5.95 19.62 -5.60
CA GLY A 25 6.39 19.50 -6.99
C GLY A 25 7.84 19.03 -7.15
N ASN A 26 8.50 18.59 -6.08
CA ASN A 26 9.86 18.06 -6.15
C ASN A 26 9.88 16.60 -6.57
N THR A 27 10.80 16.24 -7.47
CA THR A 27 11.10 14.82 -7.71
C THR A 27 11.83 14.22 -6.52
N LYS A 28 11.30 13.13 -5.98
CA LYS A 28 11.85 12.36 -4.87
C LYS A 28 12.07 10.91 -5.30
N THR A 29 12.93 10.20 -4.56
CA THR A 29 13.05 8.75 -4.65
C THR A 29 12.51 8.17 -3.36
N GLY A 30 11.45 7.36 -3.47
CA GLY A 30 10.88 6.65 -2.34
C GLY A 30 11.58 5.32 -2.10
N GLU A 31 11.15 4.63 -1.05
CA GLU A 31 11.54 3.25 -0.80
C GLU A 31 10.33 2.43 -0.33
N MET A 32 10.05 1.33 -1.03
CA MET A 32 8.99 0.38 -0.66
C MET A 32 9.54 -1.04 -0.63
N VAL A 33 9.02 -1.85 0.28
CA VAL A 33 9.21 -3.30 0.28
C VAL A 33 7.95 -3.94 -0.28
N VAL A 34 8.09 -4.76 -1.32
CA VAL A 34 6.99 -5.41 -2.04
C VAL A 34 7.30 -6.88 -2.27
N HIS A 35 6.28 -7.69 -2.57
CA HIS A 35 6.48 -9.06 -3.04
C HIS A 35 7.22 -9.04 -4.38
N ALA A 36 8.14 -9.99 -4.57
CA ALA A 36 9.00 -10.03 -5.76
C ALA A 36 8.23 -10.06 -7.08
N ASP A 37 7.06 -10.70 -7.11
CA ASP A 37 6.22 -10.89 -8.31
C ASP A 37 5.46 -9.63 -8.75
N MET A 38 5.27 -8.66 -7.85
CA MET A 38 4.62 -7.39 -8.19
C MET A 38 5.62 -6.23 -8.26
N ALA A 39 6.91 -6.47 -8.04
CA ALA A 39 7.92 -5.41 -7.98
C ALA A 39 7.98 -4.58 -9.28
N ASP A 40 8.08 -5.24 -10.42
CA ASP A 40 8.17 -4.57 -11.72
C ASP A 40 6.86 -3.86 -12.09
N ALA A 41 5.72 -4.48 -11.79
CA ALA A 41 4.40 -3.90 -12.02
C ALA A 41 4.15 -2.68 -11.12
N THR A 42 4.62 -2.70 -9.88
CA THR A 42 4.53 -1.56 -8.95
C THR A 42 5.36 -0.39 -9.46
N LEU A 43 6.59 -0.64 -9.93
CA LEU A 43 7.46 0.39 -10.51
C LEU A 43 6.83 1.02 -11.76
N ALA A 44 6.27 0.19 -12.66
CA ALA A 44 5.62 0.66 -13.88
C ALA A 44 4.35 1.48 -13.57
N ALA A 45 3.50 1.01 -12.65
CA ALA A 45 2.29 1.73 -12.24
C ALA A 45 2.61 3.09 -11.62
N LEU A 46 3.63 3.17 -10.75
CA LEU A 46 4.06 4.43 -10.14
C LEU A 46 4.64 5.39 -11.19
N ALA A 47 5.41 4.88 -12.16
CA ALA A 47 5.94 5.69 -13.26
C ALA A 47 4.81 6.29 -14.13
N ASP A 48 3.80 5.48 -14.47
CA ASP A 48 2.63 5.94 -15.24
C ASP A 48 1.78 6.93 -14.44
N CYS A 49 1.60 6.70 -13.13
CA CYS A 49 0.92 7.65 -12.25
C CYS A 49 1.67 8.99 -12.20
N LYS A 50 3.00 8.97 -12.06
CA LYS A 50 3.85 10.16 -12.11
C LYS A 50 3.69 10.90 -13.44
N ALA A 51 3.68 10.18 -14.56
CA ALA A 51 3.47 10.75 -15.89
C ALA A 51 2.07 11.36 -16.06
N ALA A 52 1.05 10.78 -15.42
CA ALA A 52 -0.31 11.30 -15.35
C ALA A 52 -0.48 12.49 -14.38
N GLY A 53 0.59 12.90 -13.68
CA GLY A 53 0.57 14.03 -12.76
C GLY A 53 0.13 13.69 -11.33
N PHE A 54 -0.03 12.41 -11.00
CA PHE A 54 -0.30 11.99 -9.62
C PHE A 54 0.87 12.38 -8.71
N ARG A 55 0.54 12.89 -7.52
CA ARG A 55 1.52 13.29 -6.52
C ARG A 55 1.43 12.39 -5.30
N ILE A 56 2.55 12.16 -4.64
CA ILE A 56 2.65 11.31 -3.46
C ILE A 56 3.22 12.13 -2.32
N ALA A 57 2.59 12.11 -1.15
CA ALA A 57 3.02 12.94 -0.02
C ALA A 57 4.38 12.47 0.53
N ASP A 58 4.50 11.19 0.87
CA ASP A 58 5.76 10.55 1.24
C ASP A 58 5.72 9.05 0.89
N MET A 59 6.89 8.43 0.84
CA MET A 59 7.06 7.01 0.55
C MET A 59 8.30 6.45 1.25
N GLN A 60 8.08 5.93 2.46
CA GLN A 60 9.08 5.36 3.35
C GLN A 60 8.69 3.91 3.73
N PRO A 61 9.67 3.04 4.00
CA PRO A 61 9.40 1.69 4.47
C PRO A 61 8.75 1.70 5.85
N ALA A 62 7.93 0.68 6.14
CA ALA A 62 7.23 0.53 7.43
C ALA A 62 8.16 0.50 8.65
N GLU A 63 9.44 0.13 8.48
CA GLU A 63 10.46 0.15 9.54
C GLU A 63 10.63 1.55 10.15
N ASN A 64 10.47 2.62 9.36
CA ASN A 64 10.56 4.00 9.85
C ASN A 64 9.39 4.40 10.76
N PHE A 65 8.36 3.55 10.85
CA PHE A 65 7.17 3.75 11.69
C PHE A 65 7.00 2.63 12.72
N ASP A 66 8.04 1.85 13.03
CA ASP A 66 7.97 0.69 13.93
C ASP A 66 6.95 -0.38 13.50
N TYR A 67 6.62 -0.45 12.20
CA TYR A 67 5.52 -1.26 11.66
C TYR A 67 4.13 -0.92 12.25
N ASP A 68 3.95 0.32 12.70
CA ASP A 68 2.69 0.87 13.18
C ASP A 68 1.92 1.52 12.03
N ASP A 69 0.81 0.90 11.62
CA ASP A 69 -0.01 1.32 10.49
C ASP A 69 -0.64 2.69 10.74
N ASP A 70 -1.10 2.94 11.97
CA ASP A 70 -1.76 4.20 12.32
C ASP A 70 -0.75 5.37 12.29
N LYS A 71 0.49 5.15 12.74
CA LYS A 71 1.56 6.16 12.61
C LYS A 71 1.91 6.44 11.14
N SER A 72 2.01 5.40 10.31
CA SER A 72 2.30 5.55 8.87
C SER A 72 1.18 6.32 8.16
N MET A 73 -0.08 5.95 8.41
CA MET A 73 -1.23 6.64 7.82
C MET A 73 -1.36 8.09 8.29
N ALA A 74 -1.17 8.36 9.59
CA ALA A 74 -1.21 9.73 10.13
C ALA A 74 -0.09 10.62 9.58
N ALA A 75 1.04 10.04 9.20
CA ALA A 75 2.13 10.72 8.50
C ALA A 75 1.88 10.89 6.98
N ASN A 76 0.72 10.44 6.47
CA ASN A 76 0.37 10.40 5.06
C ASN A 76 1.36 9.61 4.19
N ASN A 77 2.01 8.60 4.77
CA ASN A 77 3.02 7.80 4.11
C ASN A 77 2.39 6.75 3.18
N SER A 78 2.89 6.65 1.95
CA SER A 78 2.54 5.58 1.02
C SER A 78 3.44 4.37 1.27
N VAL A 79 2.84 3.21 1.53
CA VAL A 79 3.57 2.02 2.00
C VAL A 79 3.00 0.75 1.37
N ALA A 80 3.84 -0.27 1.19
CA ALA A 80 3.43 -1.56 0.65
C ALA A 80 3.48 -2.66 1.72
N TYR A 81 4.67 -3.14 2.09
CA TYR A 81 4.81 -4.13 3.14
C TYR A 81 4.55 -3.54 4.54
N MET A 82 3.58 -4.12 5.25
CA MET A 82 3.28 -3.86 6.65
C MET A 82 2.96 -5.18 7.34
N TYR A 83 3.84 -5.64 8.23
CA TYR A 83 3.66 -6.93 8.90
C TYR A 83 2.56 -6.82 9.97
N ARG A 84 1.34 -7.24 9.61
CA ARG A 84 0.17 -7.26 10.52
C ARG A 84 -0.84 -8.34 10.14
N THR A 85 -1.66 -8.73 11.11
CA THR A 85 -2.92 -9.44 10.84
C THR A 85 -3.98 -8.47 10.32
N VAL A 86 -4.99 -9.01 9.63
CA VAL A 86 -6.20 -8.23 9.33
C VAL A 86 -6.92 -7.87 10.63
N ALA A 87 -7.39 -6.62 10.76
CA ALA A 87 -8.05 -6.12 11.97
C ALA A 87 -9.22 -7.04 12.39
N GLY A 88 -9.19 -7.53 13.62
CA GLY A 88 -10.21 -8.44 14.17
C GLY A 88 -10.18 -9.86 13.60
N ARG A 89 -9.12 -10.28 12.89
CA ARG A 89 -8.99 -11.62 12.28
C ARG A 89 -7.64 -12.26 12.62
N ASN A 90 -7.56 -13.58 12.52
CA ASN A 90 -6.37 -14.39 12.80
C ASN A 90 -5.63 -14.84 11.52
N PHE A 91 -5.64 -14.02 10.46
CA PHE A 91 -4.87 -14.26 9.24
C PHE A 91 -4.13 -12.99 8.81
N LEU A 92 -3.01 -13.18 8.10
CA LEU A 92 -2.16 -12.09 7.63
C LEU A 92 -2.87 -11.20 6.61
N SER A 93 -2.61 -9.89 6.72
CA SER A 93 -3.00 -8.91 5.69
C SER A 93 -2.22 -9.15 4.40
N HIS A 94 -2.76 -8.75 3.24
CA HIS A 94 -1.98 -8.71 1.99
C HIS A 94 -0.74 -7.82 2.10
N HIS A 95 -0.79 -6.76 2.92
CA HIS A 95 0.39 -5.96 3.25
C HIS A 95 1.47 -6.77 3.96
N ALA A 96 1.10 -7.75 4.80
CA ALA A 96 2.07 -8.61 5.49
C ALA A 96 2.73 -9.63 4.56
N LEU A 97 2.22 -9.77 3.32
CA LEU A 97 2.79 -10.57 2.25
C LEU A 97 3.57 -9.72 1.24
N GLY A 98 3.52 -8.40 1.37
CA GLY A 98 4.02 -7.47 0.36
C GLY A 98 3.17 -7.44 -0.92
N LEU A 99 1.93 -7.94 -0.88
CA LEU A 99 1.02 -8.08 -2.02
C LEU A 99 -0.02 -6.96 -2.11
N ALA A 100 0.16 -5.90 -1.32
CA ALA A 100 -0.68 -4.72 -1.35
C ALA A 100 0.13 -3.46 -1.10
N LEU A 101 -0.46 -2.32 -1.44
CA LEU A 101 0.07 -1.00 -1.13
C LEU A 101 -1.05 0.01 -0.91
N ASP A 102 -0.76 0.99 -0.05
CA ASP A 102 -1.63 2.10 0.28
C ASP A 102 -0.94 3.40 -0.16
N LEU A 103 -1.68 4.31 -0.81
CA LEU A 103 -1.15 5.60 -1.29
C LEU A 103 -1.90 6.78 -0.66
N ASN A 104 -1.13 7.76 -0.17
CA ASN A 104 -1.62 9.02 0.41
C ASN A 104 -2.86 8.84 1.33
N PRO A 105 -2.73 8.14 2.47
CA PRO A 105 -3.89 7.82 3.34
C PRO A 105 -4.74 9.03 3.77
N MET A 106 -4.16 10.23 3.90
CA MET A 106 -4.92 11.44 4.25
C MET A 106 -5.85 11.93 3.12
N GLN A 107 -5.53 11.61 1.86
CA GLN A 107 -6.37 11.88 0.69
C GLN A 107 -7.30 10.70 0.35
N ASN A 108 -6.88 9.48 0.69
CA ASN A 108 -7.53 8.25 0.26
C ASN A 108 -7.92 7.38 1.47
N PRO A 109 -8.93 7.80 2.26
CA PRO A 109 -9.30 7.12 3.47
C PRO A 109 -9.85 5.71 3.27
N TYR A 110 -9.71 4.90 4.31
CA TYR A 110 -10.51 3.71 4.52
C TYR A 110 -11.81 4.05 5.27
N ILE A 111 -12.95 3.74 4.66
CA ILE A 111 -14.28 4.12 5.13
C ILE A 111 -15.17 2.88 5.32
N ARG A 112 -15.71 2.76 6.53
CA ARG A 112 -16.77 1.84 6.95
C ARG A 112 -17.84 2.62 7.73
N PRO A 113 -19.06 2.08 7.94
CA PRO A 113 -20.11 2.79 8.66
C PRO A 113 -19.71 3.35 10.05
N ASP A 114 -18.74 2.71 10.70
CA ASP A 114 -18.26 3.02 12.05
C ASP A 114 -16.79 3.48 12.10
N LEU A 115 -16.11 3.57 10.95
CA LEU A 115 -14.69 3.90 10.88
C LEU A 115 -14.37 4.80 9.70
N HIS A 116 -13.61 5.85 9.97
CA HIS A 116 -12.98 6.70 8.97
C HIS A 116 -11.51 6.84 9.33
N ALA A 117 -10.63 6.20 8.58
CA ALA A 117 -9.21 6.11 8.90
C ALA A 117 -8.36 6.60 7.71
N PRO A 118 -7.28 7.38 7.96
CA PRO A 118 -6.89 7.95 9.25
C PRO A 118 -7.83 9.07 9.72
N GLU A 119 -7.76 9.46 11.01
CA GLU A 119 -8.55 10.58 11.52
C GLU A 119 -8.21 11.88 10.77
N GLY A 120 -9.23 12.67 10.40
CA GLY A 120 -9.05 13.94 9.69
C GLY A 120 -8.74 13.83 8.19
N SER A 121 -8.66 12.61 7.64
CA SER A 121 -8.61 12.38 6.20
C SER A 121 -9.93 12.76 5.52
N VAL A 122 -9.84 13.11 4.23
CA VAL A 122 -11.01 13.43 3.40
C VAL A 122 -10.76 12.91 1.99
N TYR A 123 -11.71 12.14 1.45
CA TYR A 123 -11.72 11.80 0.04
C TYR A 123 -12.34 12.94 -0.77
N ASP A 124 -11.51 13.65 -1.54
CA ASP A 124 -11.92 14.70 -2.48
C ASP A 124 -11.18 14.49 -3.80
N GLU A 125 -11.90 14.12 -4.86
CA GLU A 125 -11.31 13.84 -6.18
C GLU A 125 -10.66 15.07 -6.83
N ALA A 126 -11.00 16.29 -6.39
CA ALA A 126 -10.34 17.50 -6.85
C ALA A 126 -9.02 17.77 -6.12
N ALA A 127 -8.78 17.12 -4.97
CA ALA A 127 -7.57 17.30 -4.20
C ALA A 127 -6.38 16.58 -4.84
N MET A 128 -5.22 17.21 -4.74
CA MET A 128 -3.96 16.63 -5.21
C MET A 128 -3.64 15.35 -4.43
N GLY A 129 -3.21 14.30 -5.13
CA GLY A 129 -2.85 13.02 -4.50
C GLY A 129 -4.03 12.10 -4.19
N THR A 130 -5.25 12.50 -4.53
CA THR A 130 -6.43 11.62 -4.47
C THR A 130 -6.41 10.63 -5.64
N ILE A 131 -6.68 9.36 -5.35
CA ILE A 131 -6.84 8.30 -6.32
C ILE A 131 -8.21 8.46 -6.98
N THR A 132 -8.23 9.08 -8.14
CA THR A 132 -9.42 9.17 -8.99
C THR A 132 -9.64 7.87 -9.77
N PRO A 133 -10.82 7.67 -10.41
CA PRO A 133 -11.04 6.54 -11.30
C PRO A 133 -9.99 6.39 -12.43
N ALA A 134 -9.40 7.50 -12.88
CA ALA A 134 -8.33 7.49 -13.88
C ALA A 134 -7.02 6.91 -13.30
N ILE A 135 -6.63 7.32 -12.10
CA ILE A 135 -5.46 6.76 -11.40
C ILE A 135 -5.69 5.29 -11.07
N ALA A 136 -6.87 4.92 -10.57
CA ALA A 136 -7.22 3.53 -10.31
C ALA A 136 -7.13 2.66 -11.58
N THR A 137 -7.54 3.19 -12.74
CA THR A 137 -7.41 2.50 -14.04
C THR A 137 -5.95 2.22 -14.40
N ILE A 138 -5.01 3.12 -14.12
CA ILE A 138 -3.58 2.88 -14.35
C ILE A 138 -3.13 1.64 -13.57
N TRP A 139 -3.42 1.59 -12.27
CA TRP A 139 -3.09 0.43 -11.43
C TRP A 139 -3.75 -0.86 -11.91
N LYS A 140 -5.03 -0.81 -12.31
CA LYS A 140 -5.75 -1.97 -12.86
C LYS A 140 -5.10 -2.51 -14.13
N ASN A 141 -4.61 -1.63 -15.01
CA ASN A 141 -3.88 -2.03 -16.22
C ASN A 141 -2.55 -2.75 -15.91
N HIS A 142 -1.97 -2.50 -14.73
CA HIS A 142 -0.78 -3.19 -14.22
C HIS A 142 -1.11 -4.45 -13.39
N GLY A 143 -2.38 -4.86 -13.32
CA GLY A 143 -2.79 -6.11 -12.68
C GLY A 143 -3.19 -5.99 -11.21
N PHE A 144 -3.48 -4.78 -10.73
CA PHE A 144 -3.96 -4.54 -9.36
C PHE A 144 -5.48 -4.45 -9.28
N ASN A 145 -6.03 -4.85 -8.15
CA ASN A 145 -7.41 -4.53 -7.75
C ASN A 145 -7.40 -3.30 -6.85
N TRP A 146 -8.44 -2.47 -6.94
CA TRP A 146 -8.57 -1.26 -6.13
C TRP A 146 -9.62 -1.43 -5.02
N GLY A 147 -9.28 -1.04 -3.79
CA GLY A 147 -10.19 -1.07 -2.64
C GLY A 147 -11.32 -0.05 -2.73
N GLY A 148 -11.19 0.98 -3.56
CA GLY A 148 -12.26 1.93 -3.86
C GLY A 148 -13.46 1.32 -4.61
N ASP A 149 -13.30 0.13 -5.21
CA ASP A 149 -14.41 -0.60 -5.84
C ASP A 149 -15.23 -1.45 -4.84
N TRP A 150 -14.85 -1.50 -3.56
CA TRP A 150 -15.54 -2.31 -2.55
C TRP A 150 -16.85 -1.63 -2.07
N ASN A 151 -17.86 -2.42 -1.70
CA ASN A 151 -19.21 -1.89 -1.42
C ASN A 151 -19.47 -1.52 0.05
N SER A 152 -18.92 -2.26 1.00
CA SER A 152 -19.25 -2.12 2.44
C SER A 152 -18.08 -1.65 3.31
N SER A 153 -16.89 -1.59 2.73
CA SER A 153 -15.66 -1.20 3.40
C SER A 153 -14.75 -0.54 2.37
N VAL A 154 -15.15 0.61 1.85
CA VAL A 154 -14.43 1.28 0.76
C VAL A 154 -13.04 1.67 1.23
N ASP A 155 -12.01 1.19 0.57
CA ASP A 155 -10.61 1.45 0.96
C ASP A 155 -9.88 2.17 -0.19
N TYR A 156 -9.95 3.50 -0.18
CA TYR A 156 -9.49 4.30 -1.32
C TYR A 156 -7.97 4.23 -1.51
N MET A 157 -7.20 4.16 -0.42
CA MET A 157 -5.74 4.07 -0.48
C MET A 157 -5.26 2.75 -1.09
N HIS A 158 -6.08 1.70 -0.98
CA HIS A 158 -5.63 0.33 -1.11
C HIS A 158 -5.61 -0.21 -2.54
N PHE A 159 -4.47 -0.78 -2.93
CA PHE A 159 -4.35 -1.66 -4.09
C PHE A 159 -3.81 -3.02 -3.67
N SER A 160 -4.39 -4.09 -4.19
CA SER A 160 -3.92 -5.47 -3.96
C SER A 160 -3.57 -6.17 -5.27
N TRP A 161 -2.58 -7.04 -5.23
CA TRP A 161 -2.13 -7.80 -6.39
C TRP A 161 -3.21 -8.77 -6.89
N GLY A 162 -3.59 -8.64 -8.16
CA GLY A 162 -4.71 -9.39 -8.75
C GLY A 162 -4.36 -10.76 -9.31
N LYS A 163 -3.06 -11.12 -9.41
CA LYS A 163 -2.67 -12.47 -9.85
C LYS A 163 -2.78 -13.45 -8.68
N SER A 164 -3.82 -14.27 -8.73
CA SER A 164 -4.35 -15.16 -7.69
C SER A 164 -3.52 -16.39 -7.33
N ASP A 165 -2.35 -16.59 -7.91
CA ASP A 165 -1.58 -17.83 -7.70
C ASP A 165 -0.75 -17.82 -6.41
N ILE A 166 -0.67 -16.67 -5.73
CA ILE A 166 -0.02 -16.53 -4.43
C ILE A 166 -1.11 -16.65 -3.37
N ALA A 167 -1.22 -17.84 -2.78
CA ALA A 167 -2.29 -18.23 -1.86
C ALA A 167 -2.64 -17.12 -0.85
N SER A 168 -3.84 -16.56 -1.01
CA SER A 168 -4.48 -15.76 0.03
C SER A 168 -4.71 -16.65 1.25
N GLY A 169 -4.00 -16.36 2.34
CA GLY A 169 -4.34 -16.87 3.66
C GLY A 169 -3.84 -18.28 3.99
N GLY A 170 -2.52 -18.42 4.18
CA GLY A 170 -2.03 -19.41 5.14
C GLY A 170 -2.50 -19.01 6.54
N LYS A 171 -3.23 -19.88 7.25
CA LYS A 171 -3.46 -19.70 8.69
C LYS A 171 -2.10 -19.74 9.39
N LEU A 172 -1.77 -18.72 10.16
CA LEU A 172 -0.61 -18.75 11.03
C LEU A 172 -1.05 -18.79 12.49
N THR A 173 -0.45 -19.72 13.22
CA THR A 173 -0.48 -19.78 14.67
C THR A 173 0.31 -18.61 15.26
N PRO A 174 -0.10 -18.08 16.43
CA PRO A 174 0.33 -16.77 16.90
C PRO A 174 1.75 -16.81 17.45
N GLU A 175 2.74 -16.52 16.62
CA GLU A 175 4.04 -16.03 17.08
C GLU A 175 4.41 -14.78 16.29
N VAL A 176 4.01 -13.61 16.81
CA VAL A 176 4.60 -12.34 16.40
C VAL A 176 6.10 -12.44 16.70
N PRO A 177 7.01 -12.13 15.76
CA PRO A 177 8.44 -12.17 16.05
C PRO A 177 8.72 -11.22 17.20
N SER A 178 9.24 -11.73 18.31
CA SER A 178 9.89 -10.89 19.31
C SER A 178 11.15 -10.28 18.67
N LYS A 179 11.34 -8.99 18.96
CA LYS A 179 12.52 -8.14 18.68
C LYS A 179 13.83 -8.86 18.38
#